data_AF-A0A2X1MU41-F1
#
_entry.id   AF-A0A2X1MU41-F1
#
_cell.length_a   1.000
_cell.length_b   1.000
_cell.length_c   1.000
_cell.angle_alpha   90.00
_cell.angle_beta   90.00
_cell.angle_gamma   90.00
#
_symmetry.space_group_name_H-M   'P 1'
#
loop_
_entity.id
_entity.type
_entity.pdbx_description
1 polymer ?
#
loop_
_entity_poly.entity_id
_entity_poly.type
_entity_poly.pdbx_seq_one_letter_code
_entity_poly.pdbx_strand_id
1 'polypeptide(L)'
;MGDDTPFAVLSSQPRIIYDYFRQQFAQVTNPPIDPLREAHVMSLATSIGREMNVFCEAEGQAHRLSFKSPNSALLRFQTAHDDERGALPRRYAGYHL
;
A
#
# COMPACT_ATOMS: atom_id res chain seq x y z
N MET A 1 -30.92 -5.90 -2.64
CA MET A 1 -31.25 -4.91 -1.58
C MET A 1 -29.99 -4.13 -1.25
N GLY A 2 -30.13 -2.88 -0.82
CA GLY A 2 -29.01 -2.04 -0.39
C GLY A 2 -28.52 -2.40 1.01
N ASP A 3 -27.54 -1.66 1.50
CA ASP A 3 -27.15 -1.68 2.91
C ASP A 3 -28.13 -0.81 3.71
N ASP A 4 -28.99 -1.44 4.50
CA ASP A 4 -30.00 -0.78 5.35
C ASP A 4 -29.47 -0.47 6.77
N THR A 5 -28.18 -0.70 7.03
CA THR A 5 -27.54 -0.37 8.30
C THR A 5 -27.42 1.16 8.45
N PRO A 6 -27.70 1.74 9.64
CA PRO A 6 -27.45 3.16 9.86
C PRO A 6 -25.98 3.49 9.60
N PHE A 7 -25.70 4.72 9.15
CA PHE A 7 -24.32 5.19 9.05
C PHE A 7 -23.59 5.01 10.38
N ALA A 8 -22.29 4.72 10.31
CA ALA A 8 -21.51 4.37 11.50
C ALA A 8 -21.64 5.42 12.62
N VAL A 9 -21.71 6.71 12.26
CA VAL A 9 -21.91 7.84 13.18
C VAL A 9 -23.28 7.87 13.87
N LEU A 10 -24.30 7.24 13.28
CA LEU A 10 -25.67 7.16 13.80
C LEU A 10 -25.96 5.81 14.48
N SER A 11 -25.00 4.89 14.49
CA SER A 11 -25.16 3.57 15.10
C SER A 11 -25.21 3.66 16.61
N SER A 12 -26.17 2.95 17.23
CA SER A 12 -26.21 2.73 18.68
C SER A 12 -25.20 1.69 19.18
N GLN A 13 -24.62 0.92 18.25
CA GLN A 13 -23.59 -0.08 18.51
C GLN A 13 -22.20 0.44 18.09
N PRO A 14 -21.12 0.04 18.79
CA PRO A 14 -19.76 0.37 18.37
C PRO A 14 -19.47 -0.21 16.98
N ARG A 15 -18.86 0.60 16.11
CA ARG A 15 -18.49 0.26 14.73
C ARG A 15 -16.98 0.36 14.55
N ILE A 16 -16.42 -0.46 13.67
CA ILE A 16 -15.00 -0.40 13.33
C ILE A 16 -14.68 0.91 12.61
N ILE A 17 -13.45 1.40 12.74
CA ILE A 17 -13.03 2.67 12.16
C ILE A 17 -13.26 2.75 10.65
N TYR A 18 -13.11 1.62 9.94
CA TYR A 18 -13.30 1.55 8.49
C TYR A 18 -14.74 1.83 8.03
N ASP A 19 -15.74 1.62 8.88
CA ASP A 19 -17.15 1.88 8.55
C ASP A 19 -17.47 3.40 8.42
N TYR A 20 -16.58 4.25 8.94
CA TYR A 20 -16.69 5.70 8.84
C TYR A 20 -16.14 6.26 7.52
N PHE A 21 -15.34 5.47 6.80
CA PHE A 21 -14.77 5.86 5.52
C PHE A 21 -15.59 5.28 4.37
N ARG A 22 -15.85 6.10 3.34
CA ARG A 22 -16.54 5.66 2.12
C ARG A 22 -15.57 5.69 0.95
N GLN A 23 -15.58 4.63 0.15
CA GLN A 23 -14.83 4.57 -1.09
C GLN A 23 -15.39 5.60 -2.07
N GLN A 24 -14.52 6.44 -2.63
CA GLN A 24 -14.88 7.35 -3.70
C GLN A 24 -14.81 6.63 -5.04
N PHE A 25 -15.67 7.03 -5.97
CA PHE A 25 -15.70 6.49 -7.32
C PHE A 25 -15.72 7.63 -8.32
N ALA A 26 -15.06 7.42 -9.46
CA ALA A 26 -15.08 8.34 -10.57
C ALA A 26 -16.44 8.25 -11.30
N GLN A 27 -16.98 9.40 -11.70
CA GLN A 27 -18.22 9.50 -12.48
C GLN A 27 -18.11 10.67 -13.46
N VAL A 28 -18.58 10.47 -14.70
CA VAL A 28 -18.62 11.46 -15.81
C VAL A 28 -17.25 11.99 -16.25
N THR A 29 -16.49 12.60 -15.34
CA THR A 29 -15.22 13.29 -15.62
C THR A 29 -14.08 12.35 -16.01
N ASN A 30 -14.08 11.14 -15.48
CA ASN A 30 -13.10 10.10 -15.77
C ASN A 30 -13.77 8.72 -15.63
N PRO A 31 -13.62 7.82 -16.61
CA PRO A 31 -14.21 6.48 -16.54
C PRO A 31 -13.45 5.60 -15.53
N PRO A 32 -14.12 4.66 -14.83
CA PRO A 32 -13.44 3.64 -14.05
C PRO A 32 -12.70 2.65 -14.96
N ILE A 33 -11.56 2.13 -14.49
CA ILE A 33 -10.77 1.10 -15.18
C ILE A 33 -11.32 -0.29 -14.83
N ASP A 34 -11.42 -1.21 -15.80
CA ASP A 34 -11.82 -2.60 -15.55
C ASP A 34 -10.64 -3.39 -14.90
N PRO A 35 -10.73 -3.78 -13.62
CA PRO A 35 -9.62 -4.41 -12.92
C PRO A 35 -9.29 -5.84 -13.41
N LEU A 36 -10.16 -6.47 -14.21
CA LEU A 36 -9.92 -7.80 -14.77
C LEU A 36 -9.41 -7.71 -16.21
N ARG A 37 -10.09 -6.92 -17.05
CA ARG A 37 -9.73 -6.80 -18.48
C ARG A 37 -8.49 -5.96 -18.70
N GLU A 38 -8.27 -4.96 -17.84
CA GLU A 38 -7.18 -4.00 -17.96
C GLU A 38 -6.15 -4.17 -16.83
N ALA A 39 -6.06 -5.36 -16.22
CA ALA A 39 -5.15 -5.63 -15.10
C ALA A 39 -3.68 -5.31 -15.42
N HIS A 40 -3.25 -5.44 -16.69
CA HIS A 40 -1.87 -5.18 -17.10
C HIS A 40 -1.45 -3.70 -17.02
N VAL A 41 -2.41 -2.76 -17.05
CA VAL A 41 -2.11 -1.32 -16.89
C VAL A 41 -2.17 -0.86 -15.43
N MET A 42 -2.48 -1.77 -14.50
CA MET A 42 -2.55 -1.50 -13.06
C MET A 42 -1.40 -2.19 -12.32
N SER A 43 -0.96 -1.62 -11.19
CA SER A 43 0.08 -2.20 -10.36
C SER A 43 -0.18 -1.96 -8.88
N LEU A 44 0.12 -2.96 -8.05
CA LEU A 44 0.18 -2.86 -6.59
C LEU A 44 1.63 -2.72 -6.07
N ALA A 45 2.60 -2.53 -6.98
CA ALA A 45 4.00 -2.41 -6.60
C ALA A 45 4.19 -1.27 -5.58
N THR A 46 4.89 -1.57 -4.50
CA THR A 46 5.08 -0.67 -3.37
C THR A 46 6.56 -0.52 -3.11
N SER A 47 7.05 0.71 -2.92
CA SER A 47 8.46 0.98 -2.63
C SER A 47 8.62 1.72 -1.31
N ILE A 48 9.46 1.17 -0.41
CA ILE A 48 9.70 1.72 0.93
C ILE A 48 11.16 2.15 1.05
N GLY A 49 11.36 3.38 1.51
CA GLY A 49 12.65 4.06 1.60
C GLY A 49 12.44 5.58 1.53
N ARG A 50 13.52 6.35 1.68
CA ARG A 50 13.43 7.82 1.65
C ARG A 50 13.01 8.30 0.26
N GLU A 51 12.00 9.14 0.21
CA GLU A 51 11.69 9.91 -0.99
C GLU A 51 12.65 11.10 -1.07
N MET A 52 13.29 11.25 -2.23
CA MET A 52 14.28 12.29 -2.48
C MET A 52 13.67 13.38 -3.36
N ASN A 53 14.36 14.51 -3.49
CA ASN A 53 13.90 15.62 -4.33
C ASN A 53 13.69 15.16 -5.78
N VAL A 54 12.51 15.46 -6.33
CA VAL A 54 12.13 15.13 -7.72
C VAL A 54 12.87 15.96 -8.76
N PHE A 55 13.40 17.13 -8.39
CA PHE A 55 14.11 18.05 -9.30
C PHE A 55 15.62 17.82 -9.36
N CYS A 56 16.16 16.95 -8.51
CA CYS A 56 17.60 16.70 -8.43
C CYS A 56 17.87 15.21 -8.48
N GLU A 57 18.54 14.76 -9.53
CA GLU A 57 19.06 13.39 -9.59
C GLU A 57 20.09 13.20 -8.47
N ALA A 58 19.88 12.18 -7.66
CA ALA A 58 20.78 11.83 -6.58
C ALA A 58 20.99 10.31 -6.60
N GLU A 59 22.23 9.87 -6.39
CA GLU A 59 22.57 8.43 -6.33
C GLU A 59 21.68 7.68 -5.33
N GLY A 60 21.26 8.36 -4.25
CA GLY A 60 20.33 7.90 -3.23
C GLY A 60 18.91 7.52 -3.68
N GLN A 61 18.45 7.98 -4.85
CA GLN A 61 17.04 7.83 -5.29
C GLN A 61 16.60 6.36 -5.47
N ALA A 62 17.53 5.49 -5.88
CA ALA A 62 17.26 4.07 -6.12
C ALA A 62 17.38 3.20 -4.84
N HIS A 63 17.82 3.77 -3.71
CA HIS A 63 18.02 3.03 -2.46
C HIS A 63 16.69 2.79 -1.72
N ARG A 64 15.81 1.99 -2.33
CA ARG A 64 14.48 1.65 -1.81
C ARG A 64 14.21 0.16 -1.92
N LEU A 65 13.50 -0.39 -0.93
CA LEU A 65 12.98 -1.75 -0.97
C LEU A 65 11.72 -1.77 -1.82
N SER A 66 11.67 -2.63 -2.83
CA SER A 66 10.52 -2.75 -3.73
C SER A 66 9.79 -4.08 -3.52
N PHE A 67 8.47 -4.02 -3.50
CA PHE A 67 7.57 -5.13 -3.25
C PHE A 67 6.50 -5.22 -4.34
N LYS A 68 6.03 -6.43 -4.65
CA LYS A 68 4.96 -6.64 -5.64
C LYS A 68 3.58 -6.17 -5.17
N SER A 69 3.36 -6.19 -3.86
CA SER A 69 2.09 -5.80 -3.25
C SER A 69 2.30 -5.22 -1.86
N PRO A 70 1.40 -4.36 -1.37
CA PRO A 70 1.48 -3.79 -0.03
C PRO A 70 1.40 -4.87 1.07
N ASN A 71 0.66 -5.95 0.84
CA ASN A 71 0.55 -7.06 1.80
C ASN A 71 1.88 -7.81 1.96
N SER A 72 2.65 -7.96 0.87
CA SER A 72 3.97 -8.59 0.92
C SER A 72 5.02 -7.73 1.63
N ALA A 73 4.86 -6.40 1.61
CA ALA A 73 5.70 -5.50 2.37
C ALA A 73 5.50 -5.73 3.87
N LEU A 74 4.25 -5.67 4.35
CA LEU A 74 3.93 -5.80 5.78
C LEU A 74 4.53 -7.08 6.41
N LEU A 75 4.36 -8.23 5.73
CA LEU A 75 4.88 -9.51 6.21
C LEU A 75 6.41 -9.49 6.35
N ARG A 76 7.13 -8.87 5.39
CA ARG A 76 8.60 -8.81 5.39
C ARG A 76 9.15 -7.77 6.38
N PHE A 77 8.44 -6.67 6.63
CA PHE A 77 8.84 -5.71 7.67
C PHE A 77 8.76 -6.29 9.06
N GLN A 78 7.75 -7.11 9.35
CA GLN A 78 7.65 -7.82 10.63
C GLN A 78 8.84 -8.77 10.79
N THR A 79 9.15 -9.57 9.77
CA THR A 79 10.32 -10.47 9.81
C THR A 79 11.64 -9.71 10.00
N ALA A 80 11.84 -8.59 9.32
CA ALA A 80 13.07 -7.79 9.46
C ALA A 80 13.19 -7.14 10.85
N HIS A 81 12.07 -6.67 11.43
CA HIS A 81 12.09 -6.08 12.77
C HIS A 81 12.30 -7.13 13.87
N ASP A 82 11.78 -8.34 13.69
CA ASP A 82 11.98 -9.47 14.61
C ASP A 82 13.45 -9.98 14.56
N ASP A 83 14.10 -9.90 13.40
CA ASP A 83 15.51 -10.29 13.18
C ASP A 83 16.50 -9.28 13.79
N GLU A 84 16.14 -7.99 13.91
CA GLU A 84 17.00 -6.97 14.54
C GLU A 84 17.17 -7.13 16.07
N ARG A 85 16.43 -8.05 16.72
CA ARG A 85 16.74 -8.50 18.09
C ARG A 85 17.86 -9.56 18.16
N GLY A 86 18.35 -10.03 17.01
CA GLY A 86 19.39 -11.04 16.89
C GLY A 86 20.32 -10.79 15.71
N ALA A 87 21.22 -9.81 15.86
CA ALA A 87 22.39 -9.56 15.00
C ALA A 87 22.14 -8.99 13.59
N LEU A 88 22.42 -7.68 13.45
CA LEU A 88 22.94 -7.12 12.20
C LEU A 88 24.40 -7.60 11.98
N PRO A 89 25.02 -7.50 10.78
CA PRO A 89 24.55 -6.93 9.50
C PRO A 89 24.95 -7.76 8.26
N ARG A 90 24.14 -7.92 7.20
CA ARG A 90 24.69 -8.14 5.83
C ARG A 90 23.76 -7.66 4.71
N ARG A 91 24.23 -6.60 4.02
CA ARG A 91 24.07 -6.33 2.58
C ARG A 91 22.74 -6.80 1.97
N TYR A 92 21.75 -5.91 1.94
CA TYR A 92 20.58 -6.04 1.07
C TYR A 92 20.95 -5.74 -0.40
N ALA A 93 21.86 -6.54 -0.94
CA ALA A 93 22.13 -6.59 -2.37
C ALA A 93 21.20 -7.66 -2.97
N GLY A 94 20.27 -7.21 -3.81
CA GLY A 94 19.60 -8.09 -4.77
C GLY A 94 18.45 -8.93 -4.21
N TYR A 95 17.28 -8.32 -4.05
CA TYR A 95 16.03 -9.06 -4.19
C TYR A 95 15.17 -8.41 -5.27
N HIS A 96 15.48 -8.75 -6.52
CA HIS A 96 14.46 -8.82 -7.55
C HIS A 96 13.70 -10.13 -7.33
N LEU A 97 12.46 -10.03 -6.83
CA LEU A 97 11.45 -11.07 -7.00
C LEU A 97 10.11 -10.45 -7.30
#